data_AF-A0A7X0Y1K6-F1
#
_entry.id   AF-A0A7X0Y1K6-F1
#
_cell.length_a   1.000
_cell.length_b   1.000
_cell.length_c   1.000
_cell.angle_alpha   90.00
_cell.angle_beta   90.00
_cell.angle_gamma   90.00
#
_symmetry.space_group_name_H-M   'P 1'
#
loop_
_entity.id
_entity.type
_entity.pdbx_description
1 polymer ?
#
loop_
_entity_poly.entity_id
_entity_poly.type
_entity_poly.pdbx_seq_one_letter_code
_entity_poly.pdbx_strand_id
1 'polypeptide(L)'
;MESAFKIAKKISEQEYTAEDICRYLNSASISVVYQALKEIAERPLKDENILNEVKSIANSGKEISEKGLGLTTMRIIAIATLKKLGHSDLFDALDDSSKNLVRGAFS
;
A
#
# COMPACT_ATOMS: atom_id res chain seq x y z
N MET A 1 -18.90 -0.16 10.50
CA MET A 1 -17.69 -0.35 9.68
C MET A 1 -18.15 -0.89 8.33
N GLU A 2 -17.80 -0.23 7.21
CA GLU A 2 -18.17 -0.74 5.87
C GLU A 2 -17.49 -2.09 5.61
N SER A 3 -18.14 -3.00 4.89
CA SER A 3 -17.53 -4.29 4.57
C SER A 3 -16.39 -4.11 3.57
N ALA A 4 -15.35 -4.94 3.66
CA ALA A 4 -14.22 -4.92 2.73
C ALA A 4 -14.67 -5.03 1.26
N PHE A 5 -15.75 -5.78 1.00
CA PHE A 5 -16.36 -5.88 -0.32
C PHE A 5 -16.94 -4.56 -0.84
N LYS A 6 -17.61 -3.78 0.02
CA LYS A 6 -18.14 -2.46 -0.37
C LYS A 6 -17.03 -1.47 -0.67
N ILE A 7 -15.95 -1.50 0.13
CA ILE A 7 -14.78 -0.65 -0.08
C ILE A 7 -14.07 -1.03 -1.39
N ALA A 8 -13.86 -2.32 -1.63
CA ALA A 8 -13.30 -2.83 -2.88
C ALA A 8 -14.07 -2.33 -4.10
N LYS A 9 -15.41 -2.41 -4.01
CA LYS A 9 -16.30 -1.93 -5.06
C LYS A 9 -16.12 -0.43 -5.31
N LYS A 10 -16.16 0.40 -4.25
CA LYS A 10 -15.92 1.85 -4.34
C LYS A 10 -14.58 2.18 -4.99
N ILE A 11 -13.51 1.49 -4.61
CA ILE A 11 -12.18 1.65 -5.21
C ILE A 11 -12.25 1.34 -6.72
N SER A 12 -12.80 0.18 -7.09
CA SER A 12 -12.89 -0.23 -8.50
C SER A 12 -13.75 0.70 -9.36
N GLU A 13 -14.82 1.25 -8.79
CA GLU A 13 -15.75 2.18 -9.45
C GLU A 13 -15.28 3.64 -9.38
N GLN A 14 -14.15 3.91 -8.71
CA GLN A 14 -13.61 5.26 -8.46
C GLN A 14 -14.58 6.18 -7.69
N GLU A 15 -15.44 5.59 -6.87
CA GLU A 15 -16.37 6.30 -6.00
C GLU A 15 -15.72 6.56 -4.63
N TYR A 16 -14.61 7.29 -4.64
CA TYR A 16 -13.84 7.62 -3.43
C TYR A 16 -13.22 9.01 -3.49
N THR A 17 -12.97 9.58 -2.32
CA THR A 17 -12.18 10.79 -2.11
C THR A 17 -10.74 10.46 -1.69
N ALA A 18 -9.85 11.45 -1.69
CA ALA A 18 -8.51 11.28 -1.13
C ALA A 18 -8.56 10.90 0.37
N GLU A 19 -9.49 11.49 1.13
CA GLU A 19 -9.73 11.14 2.54
C GLU A 19 -10.22 9.70 2.73
N ASP A 20 -11.02 9.18 1.80
CA ASP A 20 -11.42 7.77 1.80
C ASP A 20 -10.19 6.87 1.64
N ILE A 21 -9.29 7.18 0.71
CA ILE A 21 -8.05 6.43 0.48
C ILE A 21 -7.16 6.44 1.73
N CYS A 22 -6.96 7.60 2.37
CA CYS A 22 -6.24 7.68 3.66
C CYS A 22 -6.88 6.79 4.74
N ARG A 23 -8.22 6.78 4.83
CA ARG A 23 -8.94 5.88 5.75
C ARG A 23 -8.76 4.41 5.40
N TYR A 24 -8.72 4.06 4.12
CA TYR A 24 -8.53 2.68 3.67
C TYR A 24 -7.12 2.16 3.92
N LEU A 25 -6.10 3.02 3.79
CA LEU A 25 -4.70 2.69 4.16
C LEU A 25 -4.55 2.38 5.65
N ASN A 26 -5.40 2.96 6.50
CA ASN A 26 -5.43 2.73 7.95
C ASN A 26 -6.42 1.63 8.38
N SER A 27 -6.97 0.87 7.42
CA SER A 27 -7.91 -0.21 7.72
C SER A 27 -7.21 -1.40 8.39
N ALA A 28 -7.88 -2.02 9.36
CA ALA A 28 -7.45 -3.31 9.93
C ALA A 28 -7.51 -4.47 8.92
N SER A 29 -8.19 -4.28 7.78
CA SER A 29 -8.33 -5.28 6.73
C SER A 29 -7.18 -5.19 5.72
N ILE A 30 -6.31 -6.20 5.71
CA ILE A 30 -5.16 -6.30 4.78
C ILE A 30 -5.62 -6.19 3.31
N SER A 31 -6.76 -6.78 2.95
CA SER A 31 -7.28 -6.72 1.58
C SER A 31 -7.69 -5.30 1.17
N VAL A 32 -8.24 -4.52 2.10
CA VAL A 32 -8.59 -3.11 1.86
C VAL A 32 -7.32 -2.27 1.67
N VAL A 33 -6.32 -2.45 2.54
CA VAL A 33 -5.02 -1.76 2.42
C VAL A 33 -4.35 -2.10 1.10
N TYR A 34 -4.32 -3.38 0.72
CA TYR A 34 -3.81 -3.85 -0.57
C TYR A 34 -4.47 -3.13 -1.75
N GLN A 35 -5.80 -3.09 -1.76
CA GLN A 35 -6.56 -2.45 -2.85
C GLN A 35 -6.30 -0.96 -2.93
N ALA A 36 -6.22 -0.27 -1.79
CA ALA A 36 -5.86 1.14 -1.76
C ALA A 36 -4.45 1.39 -2.29
N LEU A 37 -3.45 0.60 -1.86
CA LEU A 37 -2.08 0.70 -2.35
C LEU A 37 -1.97 0.42 -3.86
N LYS A 38 -2.71 -0.56 -4.36
CA LYS A 38 -2.79 -0.87 -5.79
C LYS A 38 -3.41 0.29 -6.57
N GLU A 39 -4.53 0.83 -6.09
CA GLU A 39 -5.20 1.97 -6.73
C GLU A 39 -4.26 3.18 -6.81
N ILE A 40 -3.55 3.52 -5.73
CA ILE A 40 -2.57 4.62 -5.72
C ILE A 40 -1.44 4.36 -6.74
N ALA A 41 -1.01 3.11 -6.87
CA ALA A 41 0.06 2.70 -7.77
C ALA A 41 -0.35 2.76 -9.25
N GLU A 42 -1.64 2.55 -9.55
CA GLU A 42 -2.21 2.63 -10.90
C GLU A 42 -2.68 4.04 -11.25
N ARG A 43 -3.16 4.79 -10.24
CA ARG A 43 -3.70 6.15 -10.38
C ARG A 43 -3.12 7.04 -9.30
N PRO A 44 -1.97 7.67 -9.57
CA PRO A 44 -1.30 8.54 -8.62
C PRO A 44 -2.21 9.71 -8.20
N LEU A 45 -2.64 9.69 -6.94
CA LEU A 45 -3.32 10.81 -6.30
C LEU A 45 -2.26 11.80 -5.83
N LYS A 46 -2.36 13.07 -6.26
CA LYS A 46 -1.46 14.14 -5.84
C LYS A 46 -1.88 14.68 -4.46
N ASP A 47 -1.82 13.83 -3.45
CA ASP A 47 -2.15 14.18 -2.06
C ASP A 47 -0.97 13.80 -1.15
N GLU A 48 -0.42 14.79 -0.44
CA GLU A 48 0.72 14.59 0.45
C GLU A 48 0.39 13.68 1.64
N ASN A 49 -0.85 13.69 2.12
CA ASN A 49 -1.27 12.81 3.21
C ASN A 49 -1.23 11.35 2.77
N ILE A 50 -1.73 11.06 1.57
CA ILE A 50 -1.66 9.71 0.98
C ILE A 50 -0.19 9.27 0.86
N LEU A 51 0.68 10.13 0.35
CA LEU A 51 2.10 9.81 0.24
C LEU A 51 2.74 9.53 1.61
N ASN A 52 2.42 10.32 2.62
CA ASN A 52 2.93 10.14 3.98
C ASN A 52 2.44 8.83 4.61
N GLU A 53 1.18 8.45 4.40
CA GLU A 53 0.64 7.17 4.85
C GLU A 53 1.33 5.99 4.15
N VAL A 54 1.53 6.04 2.83
CA VAL A 54 2.26 4.97 2.11
C VAL A 54 3.71 4.88 2.61
N LYS A 55 4.37 6.01 2.85
CA LYS A 55 5.72 6.03 3.48
C LYS A 55 5.69 5.42 4.88
N SER A 56 4.67 5.69 5.68
CA SER A 56 4.51 5.10 7.02
C SER A 56 4.43 3.59 6.95
N ILE A 57 3.61 3.04 6.04
CA ILE A 57 3.48 1.59 5.82
C ILE A 57 4.82 1.00 5.34
N ALA A 58 5.50 1.64 4.39
CA ALA A 58 6.78 1.16 3.86
C ALA A 58 7.93 1.20 4.88
N ASN A 59 7.91 2.18 5.79
CA ASN A 59 8.90 2.35 6.86
C ASN A 59 8.56 1.62 8.15
N SER A 60 7.36 1.04 8.26
CA SER A 60 6.97 0.25 9.43
C SER A 60 7.86 -1.00 9.55
N GLY A 61 9.02 -0.85 10.18
CA GLY A 61 9.93 -1.93 10.57
C GLY A 61 9.45 -2.70 11.80
N LYS A 62 8.22 -2.46 12.28
CA LYS A 62 7.65 -3.15 13.43
C LYS A 62 6.93 -4.41 12.95
N GLU A 63 7.53 -5.57 13.26
CA GLU A 63 6.76 -6.78 13.49
C GLU A 63 5.62 -6.44 14.46
N ILE A 64 4.38 -6.58 14.02
CA ILE A 64 3.22 -6.51 14.91
C ILE A 64 2.45 -7.81 14.73
N SER A 65 2.59 -8.62 15.78
CA SER A 65 1.88 -9.87 16.10
C SER A 65 2.40 -11.15 15.43
N GLU A 66 2.39 -12.18 16.25
CA GLU A 66 3.09 -13.47 16.18
C GLU A 66 2.60 -14.42 15.06
N LYS A 67 2.11 -13.91 13.92
CA LYS A 67 1.57 -14.73 12.82
C LYS A 67 1.99 -14.18 11.46
N GLY A 68 2.88 -14.91 10.78
CA GLY A 68 3.64 -14.51 9.58
C GLY A 68 2.88 -14.04 8.33
N LEU A 69 3.68 -13.65 7.33
CA LEU A 69 3.37 -13.34 5.92
C LEU A 69 2.61 -12.03 5.60
N GLY A 70 1.70 -11.54 6.43
CA GLY A 70 0.87 -10.36 6.09
C GLY A 70 1.61 -9.02 6.02
N LEU A 71 2.47 -8.71 7.00
CA LEU A 71 3.14 -7.41 7.13
C LEU A 71 4.27 -7.21 6.11
N THR A 72 5.09 -8.24 5.90
CA THR A 72 6.15 -8.21 4.88
C THR A 72 5.56 -7.95 3.50
N THR A 73 4.43 -8.59 3.18
CA THR A 73 3.72 -8.39 1.92
C THR A 73 3.22 -6.95 1.78
N MET A 74 2.62 -6.35 2.81
CA MET A 74 2.16 -4.95 2.76
C MET A 74 3.32 -3.96 2.63
N ARG A 75 4.44 -4.20 3.33
CA ARG A 75 5.64 -3.38 3.19
C ARG A 75 6.19 -3.43 1.77
N ILE A 76 6.32 -4.63 1.19
CA ILE A 76 6.78 -4.81 -0.19
C ILE A 76 5.87 -4.08 -1.17
N ILE A 77 4.56 -4.16 -0.98
CA ILE A 77 3.58 -3.50 -1.85
C ILE A 77 3.63 -1.98 -1.68
N ALA A 78 3.77 -1.46 -0.45
CA ALA A 78 3.93 -0.04 -0.21
C ALA A 78 5.22 0.50 -0.85
N ILE A 79 6.34 -0.23 -0.75
CA ILE A 79 7.59 0.11 -1.45
C ILE A 79 7.39 0.07 -2.97
N ALA A 80 6.63 -0.90 -3.49
CA ALA A 80 6.30 -0.96 -4.91
C ALA A 80 5.45 0.25 -5.36
N THR A 81 4.47 0.64 -4.54
CA THR A 81 3.66 1.85 -4.76
C THR A 81 4.54 3.09 -4.77
N LEU A 82 5.40 3.30 -3.78
CA LEU A 82 6.34 4.43 -3.73
C LEU A 82 7.25 4.48 -4.96
N LYS A 83 7.80 3.33 -5.37
CA LYS A 83 8.62 3.22 -6.58
C LYS A 83 7.85 3.65 -7.83
N LYS A 84 6.58 3.26 -7.98
CA LYS A 84 5.73 3.72 -9.10
C LYS A 84 5.44 5.23 -9.04
N LEU A 85 5.36 5.80 -7.84
CA LEU A 85 5.20 7.23 -7.63
C LEU A 85 6.51 8.04 -7.83
N GLY A 86 7.63 7.38 -8.13
CA GLY A 86 8.93 8.03 -8.34
C GLY A 86 9.78 8.17 -7.07
N HIS A 87 9.39 7.55 -5.96
CA HIS A 87 10.15 7.54 -4.70
C HIS A 87 10.85 6.18 -4.51
N SER A 88 12.08 6.06 -5.02
CA SER A 88 12.82 4.78 -5.03
C SER A 88 13.73 4.54 -3.83
N ASP A 89 13.95 5.53 -2.95
CA ASP A 89 14.94 5.44 -1.86
C ASP A 89 14.86 4.14 -1.05
N LEU A 90 13.66 3.75 -0.63
CA LEU A 90 13.44 2.52 0.12
C LEU A 90 13.65 1.27 -0.72
N PHE A 91 13.30 1.30 -2.01
CA PHE A 91 13.55 0.19 -2.93
C PHE A 91 15.05 0.00 -3.19
N ASP A 92 15.78 1.09 -3.39
CA ASP A 92 17.20 1.05 -3.71
C ASP A 92 18.05 0.50 -2.55
N ALA A 93 17.61 0.75 -1.31
CA ALA A 93 18.20 0.24 -0.08
C ALA A 93 17.91 -1.26 0.21
N LEU A 94 17.00 -1.91 -0.52
CA LEU A 94 16.71 -3.34 -0.34
C LEU A 94 17.80 -4.24 -0.95
N ASP A 95 17.92 -5.46 -0.40
CA ASP A 95 18.66 -6.55 -1.03
C ASP A 95 17.97 -7.05 -2.32
N ASP A 96 18.70 -7.80 -3.14
CA ASP A 96 18.21 -8.25 -4.46
C ASP A 96 16.99 -9.18 -4.37
N SER A 97 16.88 -9.98 -3.33
CA SER A 97 15.72 -10.86 -3.12
C SER A 97 14.47 -10.03 -2.86
N SER A 98 14.57 -9.07 -1.93
CA SER A 98 13.51 -8.11 -1.60
C SER A 98 13.14 -7.23 -2.81
N LYS A 99 14.11 -6.80 -3.61
CA LYS A 99 13.86 -6.07 -4.88
C LYS A 99 13.05 -6.89 -5.87
N ASN A 100 13.30 -8.19 -5.97
CA ASN A 100 12.54 -9.08 -6.85
C ASN A 100 11.08 -9.22 -6.39
N LEU A 101 10.83 -9.29 -5.08
CA LEU A 101 9.47 -9.28 -4.54
C LEU A 101 8.74 -7.97 -4.88
N VAL A 102 9.40 -6.82 -4.71
CA VAL A 102 8.82 -5.50 -5.07
C VAL A 102 8.49 -5.42 -6.56
N ARG A 103 9.38 -5.94 -7.43
CA ARG A 103 9.14 -5.97 -8.88
C ARG A 103 7.95 -6.86 -9.26
N GLY A 104 7.70 -7.93 -8.50
CA GLY A 104 6.58 -8.85 -8.70
C GLY A 104 5.25 -8.42 -8.09
N ALA A 105 5.21 -7.33 -7.31
CA ALA A 105 4.06 -6.99 -6.46
C ALA A 105 2.77 -6.63 -7.22
N PHE A 106 2.88 -6.18 -8.48
CA PHE A 106 1.75 -5.80 -9.34
C PHE A 106 1.73 -6.55 -10.68
N SER A 107 2.53 -7.62 -10.79
CA SER A 107 2.65 -8.46 -11.98
C SER A 107 1.47 -9.41 -12.16
#